data_AF-A0A2A3XW82-F1
#
_entry.id   AF-A0A2A3XW82-F1
#
_cell.length_a   1.000
_cell.length_b   1.000
_cell.length_c   1.000
_cell.angle_alpha   90.00
_cell.angle_beta   90.00
_cell.angle_gamma   90.00
#
_symmetry.space_group_name_H-M   'P 1'
#
loop_
_entity.id
_entity.type
_entity.pdbx_description
1 polymer ?
#
loop_
_entity_poly.entity_id
_entity_poly.type
_entity_poly.pdbx_seq_one_letter_code
_entity_poly.pdbx_strand_id
1 'polypeptide(L)' 'MLGLLLTLAGTASSFVMFLQPWRRCPEIDDSSAGCPATSNDTALFGLAIAVLLLGVALLIMSGKPQRIPLEAAGPFGKLG' A
#
# COMPACT_ATOMS: atom_id res chain seq x y z
N MET A 1 4.27 -9.98 10.49
CA MET A 1 4.11 -10.70 9.21
C MET A 1 2.83 -10.31 8.48
N LEU A 2 1.65 -10.42 9.11
CA LEU A 2 0.36 -10.16 8.45
C LEU A 2 0.23 -8.77 7.82
N GLY A 3 0.63 -7.70 8.53
CA GLY A 3 0.60 -6.34 7.99
C GLY A 3 1.46 -6.18 6.73
N LEU A 4 2.66 -6.77 6.70
CA LEU A 4 3.53 -6.77 5.52
C LEU A 4 2.87 -7.45 4.32
N LEU A 5 2.25 -8.62 4.55
CA LEU A 5 1.56 -9.38 3.51
C LEU A 5 0.36 -8.60 2.95
N LEU A 6 -0.43 -7.95 3.81
CA LEU A 6 -1.56 -7.11 3.40
C LEU A 6 -1.10 -5.90 2.58
N THR A 7 -0.02 -5.24 2.98
CA THR A 7 0.53 -4.09 2.24
C THR A 7 1.09 -4.52 0.87
N LEU A 8 1.79 -5.66 0.80
CA LEU A 8 2.28 -6.24 -0.46
C LEU A 8 1.13 -6.61 -1.39
N ALA A 9 0.13 -7.32 -0.88
CA ALA A 9 -1.04 -7.74 -1.65
C ALA A 9 -1.87 -6.54 -2.14
N GLY A 10 -2.08 -5.54 -1.27
CA GLY A 10 -2.79 -4.30 -1.62
C GLY A 10 -2.06 -3.49 -2.69
N THR A 11 -0.73 -3.38 -2.60
CA THR A 11 0.09 -2.67 -3.59
C THR A 11 0.06 -3.36 -4.94
N ALA A 12 0.31 -4.68 -4.95
CA ALA A 12 0.27 -5.46 -6.19
C ALA A 12 -1.11 -5.39 -6.86
N SER A 13 -2.19 -5.54 -6.08
CA SER A 13 -3.57 -5.48 -6.61
C SER A 13 -3.91 -4.11 -7.17
N SER A 14 -3.53 -3.03 -6.46
CA SER A 14 -3.73 -1.66 -6.93
C SER A 14 -2.98 -1.38 -8.23
N PHE A 15 -1.75 -1.87 -8.36
CA PHE A 15 -0.94 -1.70 -9.56
C PHE A 15 -1.51 -2.46 -10.76
N VAL A 16 -1.95 -3.69 -10.52
CA VAL A 16 -2.60 -4.56 -11.52
C VAL A 16 -3.91 -3.93 -12.00
N MET A 17 -4.71 -3.36 -11.09
CA MET A 17 -5.93 -2.62 -11.43
C MET A 17 -5.68 -1.29 -12.13
N PHE A 18 -4.58 -0.61 -11.81
CA PHE A 18 -4.22 0.62 -12.49
C PHE A 18 -3.80 0.36 -13.94
N LEU A 19 -3.01 -0.69 -14.17
CA LEU A 19 -2.55 -1.07 -15.49
C LEU A 19 -3.63 -1.76 -16.34
N GLN A 20 -4.67 -2.32 -15.71
CA GLN A 20 -5.76 -3.06 -16.35
C GLN A 20 -5.30 -4.00 -17.50
N PRO A 21 -4.24 -4.81 -17.36
CA PRO A 21 -3.63 -5.54 -18.48
C PRO A 21 -4.57 -6.52 -19.22
N TRP A 22 -5.70 -6.90 -18.61
CA TRP A 22 -6.72 -7.73 -19.23
C TRP A 22 -7.73 -6.95 -20.09
N ARG A 23 -7.78 -5.62 -19.98
CA ARG A 23 -8.68 -4.78 -20.77
C ARG A 23 -7.97 -4.38 -22.06
N ARG A 24 -8.58 -4.73 -23.20
CA ARG A 24 -8.22 -4.19 -24.52
C ARG A 24 -9.28 -3.14 -24.86
N CYS A 25 -8.87 -1.90 -25.12
CA CYS A 25 -9.76 -0.83 -25.57
C CYS A 25 -9.79 -0.79 -27.10
N PRO A 26 -10.87 -1.22 -27.77
CA PRO A 26 -10.94 -1.21 -29.22
C PRO A 26 -11.33 0.14 -29.84
N GLU A 27 -11.85 1.10 -29.05
CA GLU A 27 -12.47 2.34 -29.59
C GLU A 27 -11.73 3.64 -29.26
N ILE A 28 -10.72 3.64 -28.39
CA ILE A 28 -10.00 4.87 -28.00
C ILE A 28 -8.51 4.55 -27.83
N ASP A 29 -7.73 4.80 -28.87
CA ASP A 29 -6.26 4.61 -28.92
C ASP A 29 -5.47 5.81 -28.33
N ASP A 30 -6.17 6.91 -27.95
CA ASP A 30 -5.53 8.16 -27.51
C ASP A 30 -5.82 8.56 -26.04
N SER A 31 -6.39 7.68 -25.21
CA SER A 31 -6.60 7.99 -23.79
C SER A 31 -5.36 7.69 -22.96
N SER A 32 -4.55 8.73 -22.69
CA SER A 32 -3.33 8.72 -21.88
C SER A 32 -3.46 8.18 -20.43
N ALA A 33 -4.65 7.75 -20.00
CA ALA A 33 -4.92 7.28 -18.65
C ALA A 33 -5.59 5.88 -18.57
N GLY A 34 -5.75 5.17 -19.70
CA GLY A 34 -6.34 3.84 -19.73
C GLY A 34 -7.84 3.81 -20.05
N CYS A 35 -8.38 2.61 -20.15
CA CYS A 35 -9.77 2.36 -20.51
C CYS A 35 -10.75 2.93 -19.48
N PRO A 36 -11.98 3.34 -19.87
CA PRO A 36 -12.99 3.74 -18.91
C PRO A 36 -13.26 2.58 -17.94
N ALA A 37 -12.94 2.80 -16.67
CA ALA A 37 -13.15 1.83 -15.61
C ALA A 37 -14.65 1.58 -15.45
N THR A 38 -15.06 0.31 -15.48
CA THR A 38 -16.46 -0.02 -15.19
C THR A 38 -16.74 0.19 -13.71
N SER A 39 -18.01 0.37 -13.34
CA SER A 39 -18.43 0.49 -11.94
C SER A 39 -17.92 -0.66 -11.06
N ASN A 40 -17.77 -1.86 -11.63
CA ASN A 40 -17.22 -3.01 -10.93
C ASN A 40 -15.69 -2.89 -10.73
N ASP A 41 -14.96 -2.39 -11.72
CA ASP A 41 -13.50 -2.21 -11.63
C ASP A 41 -13.13 -1.16 -10.58
N THR A 42 -13.89 -0.07 -10.49
CA THR A 42 -13.70 0.98 -9.47
C THR A 42 -14.02 0.48 -8.07
N ALA A 43 -15.06 -0.35 -7.90
CA ALA A 43 -15.36 -0.97 -6.61
C ALA A 43 -14.22 -1.88 -6.14
N LEU A 44 -13.70 -2.71 -7.04
CA LEU A 44 -12.58 -3.60 -6.74
C LEU A 44 -11.28 -2.81 -6.46
N PHE A 45 -11.02 -1.72 -7.18
CA PHE A 45 -9.89 -0.82 -6.91
C PHE A 45 -9.99 -0.13 -5.54
N GLY A 46 -11.19 0.35 -5.18
CA GLY A 46 -11.45 0.90 -3.86
C GLY A 46 -11.19 -0.12 -2.74
N LEU A 47 -11.57 -1.38 -2.96
CA LEU A 47 -11.30 -2.47 -2.01
C LEU A 47 -9.79 -2.75 -1.89
N ALA A 48 -9.05 -2.75 -2.99
CA ALA A 48 -7.60 -2.91 -2.98
C ALA A 48 -6.89 -1.79 -2.19
N ILE A 49 -7.34 -0.54 -2.34
CA ILE A 49 -6.86 0.60 -1.56
C ILE A 49 -7.17 0.41 -0.07
N ALA A 50 -8.39 -0.02 0.28
CA ALA A 50 -8.77 -0.25 1.67
C ALA A 50 -7.90 -1.32 2.34
N VAL A 51 -7.61 -2.41 1.64
CA VAL A 51 -6.71 -3.48 2.11
C VAL A 51 -5.28 -2.96 2.30
N LEU A 52 -4.78 -2.13 1.38
CA LEU A 52 -3.47 -1.48 1.50
C LEU A 52 -3.41 -0.61 2.76
N LEU A 53 -4.40 0.26 2.96
CA LEU A 53 -4.46 1.15 4.13
C LEU A 53 -4.54 0.36 5.44
N LEU A 54 -5.29 -0.73 5.46
CA LEU A 54 -5.37 -1.62 6.62
C LEU A 54 -4.01 -2.29 6.91
N GLY A 55 -3.31 -2.76 5.88
CA GLY A 55 -1.95 -3.31 6.02
C GLY A 55 -0.96 -2.30 6.60
N VAL A 56 -0.97 -1.07 6.09
CA VAL A 56 -0.13 0.04 6.60
C VAL A 56 -0.47 0.37 8.04
N ALA A 57 -1.76 0.49 8.38
CA ALA A 57 -2.20 0.76 9.76
C ALA A 57 -1.71 -0.33 10.73
N LEU A 58 -1.82 -1.61 10.34
CA LEU A 58 -1.31 -2.72 11.13
C LEU A 58 0.22 -2.71 11.27
N LEU A 59 0.96 -2.31 10.24
CA LEU A 59 2.41 -2.16 10.33
C LEU A 59 2.81 -1.04 11.29
N ILE A 60 2.14 0.11 11.23
CA ILE A 60 2.37 1.24 12.15
C ILE A 60 2.05 0.82 13.58
N MET A 61 0.90 0.17 13.82
CA MET A 61 0.52 -0.33 15.15
C MET A 61 1.46 -1.43 15.66
N SER A 62 1.97 -2.29 14.77
CA SER A 62 2.92 -3.33 15.12
C SER A 62 4.32 -2.78 15.40
N GLY A 63 4.68 -1.66 14.77
CA GLY A 63 5.88 -0.89 15.05
C GLY A 63 5.78 -0.16 16.38
N LYS A 64 5.72 -0.89 17.49
CA LYS A 64 5.97 -0.29 18.81
C LYS A 64 7.34 0.40 18.74
N PRO A 65 7.45 1.71 19.02
CA PRO A 65 8.75 2.36 19.09
C PRO A 65 9.54 1.64 20.18
N GLN A 66 10.58 0.92 19.76
CA GLN A 66 11.51 0.31 20.68
C GLN A 66 12.24 1.48 21.34
N ARG A 67 11.74 1.91 22.51
CA ARG A 67 12.44 2.80 23.41
C ARG A 67 13.79 2.11 23.64
N ILE A 68 14.82 2.59 22.95
CA ILE A 68 16.18 2.14 23.21
C ILE A 68 16.41 2.52 24.68
N PRO A 69 16.63 1.54 25.59
CA PRO A 69 16.93 1.87 26.97
C PRO A 69 18.15 2.80 26.96
N LEU A 70 18.10 3.90 27.72
CA LEU A 70 19.18 4.89 27.78
C LEU A 70 20.53 4.23 28.15
N GLU A 71 20.50 3.07 28.80
CA GLU A 71 21.63 2.19 29.11
C GLU A 71 22.34 1.62 27.86
N ALA A 72 21.63 1.47 26.72
CA ALA A 72 22.17 1.03 25.44
C ALA A 72 22.59 2.20 24.54
N ALA A 73 22.19 3.43 24.88
CA ALA A 73 22.80 4.62 24.32
C ALA A 73 24.17 4.74 24.99
N GLY A 74 25.25 4.57 24.22
CA GLY A 74 26.61 4.70 24.70
C GLY A 74 26.92 6.09 25.30
N PRO A 75 28.20 6.46 25.47
CA PRO A 75 28.66 7.58 26.31
C PRO A 75 28.07 8.98 26.02
N PHE A 76 27.30 9.13 24.94
CA PHE A 76 26.56 10.34 24.57
C PHE A 76 25.28 10.60 25.38
N GLY A 77 24.78 9.63 26.16
CA GLY A 77 23.56 9.80 27.00
C GLY A 77 23.71 10.74 28.21
N LYS A 78 24.92 11.23 28.50
CA LYS A 78 25.24 12.07 29.68
C LYS A 78 25.39 13.57 29.39
N LEU A 79 25.10 14.02 28.17
CA LEU A 79 25.36 15.39 27.71
C LEU A 79 24.10 16.27 27.54
N GLY A 80 22.97 15.88 28.13
CA GLY A 80 21.73 16.65 28.13
C GLY A 80 21.18 16.88 29.53
#